data_AF-A0A2N5AFD3-F1
#
_entry.id   AF-A0A2N5AFD3-F1
#
_cell.length_a   1.000
_cell.length_b   1.000
_cell.length_c   1.000
_cell.angle_alpha   90.00
_cell.angle_beta   90.00
_cell.angle_gamma   90.00
#
_symmetry.space_group_name_H-M   'P 1'
#
loop_
_entity.id
_entity.type
_entity.pdbx_description
1 polymer ?
#
loop_
_entity_poly.entity_id
_entity_poly.type
_entity_poly.pdbx_seq_one_letter_code
_entity_poly.pdbx_strand_id
1 'polypeptide(L)'
;WGLGYFGQPHILARFMAADSHHSIVHARRISMTWMILCLAGAVAVGFFGIAYFNNNPSLAGAVNQNAERVFIELAQILFNPWIAGILLSAILAAVMSTLSCQLLVCSSAITEDLYKAFLRKNAGQKELVWVGRMMVLVVALVAIALAANPENRVLGLVSYAWAGFGAAFGPVVLFSVMWSRMTRNGALAGMVIGALTVIVWKQFGWLGLYEIIPGFIFGSLGIVVFSLLDKAPSASMQQRFAEADAHYHTPPPVRATAE
;
A
#
# COMPACT_ATOMS: atom_id res chain seq x y z
N TRP A 1 10.00 -2.93 -0.89
CA TRP A 1 8.59 -3.00 -0.47
C TRP A 1 8.39 -2.74 1.02
N GLY A 2 9.09 -3.40 1.96
CA GLY A 2 8.86 -3.25 3.41
C GLY A 2 8.61 -1.82 3.92
N LEU A 3 9.47 -0.86 3.58
CA LEU A 3 9.33 0.56 3.99
C LEU A 3 8.05 1.24 3.48
N GLY A 4 7.46 0.76 2.39
CA GLY A 4 6.26 1.34 1.81
C GLY A 4 4.99 1.02 2.60
N TYR A 5 4.98 -0.03 3.42
CA TYR A 5 3.80 -0.40 4.22
C TYR A 5 3.42 0.72 5.21
N PHE A 6 4.41 1.38 5.80
CA PHE A 6 4.20 2.47 6.76
C PHE A 6 3.64 3.74 6.11
N GLY A 7 3.82 3.91 4.80
CA GLY A 7 3.37 5.09 4.07
C GLY A 7 1.99 4.96 3.43
N GLN A 8 1.28 3.85 3.64
CA GLN A 8 0.00 3.59 2.98
C GLN A 8 -1.18 3.92 3.89
N PRO A 9 -1.95 4.99 3.61
CA PRO A 9 -3.05 5.42 4.47
C PRO A 9 -4.12 4.33 4.67
N HIS A 10 -4.42 3.56 3.62
CA HIS A 10 -5.41 2.48 3.69
C HIS A 10 -4.99 1.30 4.58
N ILE A 11 -3.67 1.03 4.71
CA ILE A 11 -3.15 0.02 5.63
C ILE A 11 -3.15 0.57 7.05
N LEU A 12 -2.70 1.82 7.23
CA LEU A 12 -2.69 2.50 8.52
C LEU A 12 -4.09 2.59 9.12
N ALA A 13 -5.10 2.93 8.32
CA ALA A 13 -6.49 2.98 8.76
C ALA A 13 -6.98 1.64 9.34
N ARG A 14 -6.50 0.50 8.80
CA ARG A 14 -6.82 -0.83 9.36
C ARG A 14 -6.14 -1.08 10.70
N PHE A 15 -4.91 -0.60 10.89
CA PHE A 15 -4.24 -0.66 12.19
C PHE A 15 -4.91 0.25 13.22
N MET A 16 -5.40 1.41 12.81
CA MET A 16 -6.13 2.35 13.68
C MET A 16 -7.51 1.82 14.09
N ALA A 17 -8.10 0.91 13.31
CA ALA A 17 -9.36 0.25 13.62
C ALA A 17 -9.20 -0.96 14.55
N ALA A 18 -7.98 -1.32 14.95
CA ALA A 18 -7.76 -2.43 15.87
C ALA A 18 -8.20 -2.07 17.29
N ASP A 19 -8.93 -2.97 17.95
CA ASP A 19 -9.51 -2.74 19.28
C ASP A 19 -8.47 -2.50 20.38
N SER A 20 -7.27 -3.06 20.22
CA SER A 20 -6.17 -2.93 21.20
C SER A 20 -4.82 -3.24 20.56
N HIS A 21 -3.75 -2.57 21.02
CA HIS A 21 -2.38 -2.88 20.61
C HIS A 21 -1.94 -4.31 20.96
N HIS A 22 -2.55 -4.95 21.97
CA HIS A 22 -2.27 -6.35 22.29
C HIS A 22 -2.80 -7.32 21.22
N SER A 23 -3.94 -7.01 20.60
CA SER A 23 -4.53 -7.83 19.54
C SER A 23 -3.64 -7.89 18.28
N ILE A 24 -2.85 -6.83 18.05
CA ILE A 24 -1.95 -6.69 16.89
C ILE A 24 -0.90 -7.80 16.88
N VAL A 25 -0.44 -8.29 18.04
CA VAL A 25 0.59 -9.36 18.10
C VAL A 25 0.05 -10.67 17.52
N HIS A 26 -1.19 -11.04 17.86
CA HIS A 26 -1.84 -12.23 17.31
C HIS A 26 -2.21 -12.04 15.84
N ALA A 27 -2.78 -10.88 15.49
CA ALA A 27 -3.11 -10.55 14.10
C ALA A 27 -1.87 -10.60 13.20
N ARG A 28 -0.73 -10.09 13.67
CA ARG A 28 0.57 -10.17 12.97
C ARG A 28 0.98 -11.61 12.71
N ARG A 29 0.92 -12.49 13.72
CA ARG A 29 1.32 -13.90 13.55
C ARG A 29 0.47 -14.60 12.49
N ILE A 30 -0.85 -14.47 12.57
CA ILE A 30 -1.78 -15.07 11.60
C ILE A 30 -1.51 -14.53 10.19
N SER A 31 -1.44 -13.21 10.05
CA SER A 31 -1.23 -12.55 8.76
C SER A 31 0.12 -12.90 8.13
N MET A 32 1.19 -12.94 8.93
CA MET A 32 2.53 -13.27 8.45
C MET A 32 2.65 -14.74 8.05
N THR A 33 2.07 -15.66 8.81
CA THR A 33 2.04 -17.09 8.44
C THR A 33 1.34 -17.28 7.09
N TRP A 34 0.19 -16.64 6.89
CA TRP A 34 -0.53 -16.72 5.63
C TRP A 34 0.23 -16.07 4.47
N MET A 35 0.84 -14.90 4.71
CA MET A 35 1.68 -14.22 3.72
C MET A 35 2.85 -15.08 3.25
N ILE A 36 3.57 -15.71 4.18
CA ILE A 36 4.71 -16.58 3.86
C ILE A 36 4.24 -17.77 3.02
N LEU A 37 3.11 -18.40 3.40
CA LEU A 37 2.55 -19.52 2.67
C LEU A 37 2.19 -19.13 1.22
N CYS A 38 1.44 -18.04 1.04
CA CYS A 38 1.05 -17.57 -0.28
C CYS A 38 2.25 -17.15 -1.14
N LEU A 39 3.22 -16.44 -0.57
CA LEU A 39 4.40 -15.98 -1.29
C LEU A 39 5.31 -17.16 -1.66
N ALA A 40 5.48 -18.14 -0.77
CA ALA A 40 6.23 -19.35 -1.07
C ALA A 40 5.59 -20.11 -2.25
N GLY A 41 4.26 -20.23 -2.27
CA GLY A 41 3.53 -20.82 -3.40
C GLY A 41 3.76 -20.07 -4.71
N ALA A 42 3.62 -18.74 -4.69
CA ALA A 42 3.84 -17.91 -5.88
C ALA A 42 5.29 -18.01 -6.42
N VAL A 43 6.27 -17.98 -5.52
CA VAL A 43 7.69 -18.13 -5.87
C VAL A 43 7.99 -19.53 -6.41
N ALA A 44 7.41 -20.58 -5.82
CA ALA A 44 7.57 -21.95 -6.31
C ALA A 44 7.02 -22.10 -7.74
N VAL A 45 5.84 -21.52 -8.05
CA VAL A 45 5.30 -21.50 -9.41
C VAL A 45 6.23 -20.75 -10.37
N GLY A 46 6.80 -19.63 -9.94
CA GLY A 46 7.77 -18.87 -10.74
C GLY A 46 9.02 -19.68 -11.08
N PHE A 47 9.65 -20.31 -10.08
CA PHE A 47 10.83 -21.17 -10.29
C PHE A 47 10.52 -22.38 -11.15
N PHE A 48 9.39 -23.04 -10.92
CA PHE A 48 8.95 -24.15 -11.76
C PHE A 48 8.73 -23.71 -13.20
N GLY A 49 8.09 -22.55 -13.41
CA GLY A 49 7.87 -21.97 -14.73
C GLY A 49 9.17 -21.70 -15.49
N ILE A 50 10.17 -21.13 -14.81
CA ILE A 50 11.50 -20.90 -15.41
C ILE A 50 12.09 -22.21 -15.94
N ALA A 51 12.11 -23.26 -15.11
CA ALA A 51 12.65 -24.56 -15.51
C ALA A 51 11.83 -25.22 -16.63
N TYR A 52 10.50 -25.14 -16.56
CA TYR A 52 9.61 -25.75 -17.54
C TYR A 52 9.72 -25.11 -18.93
N PHE A 53 9.64 -23.76 -19.00
CA PHE A 53 9.69 -23.03 -20.27
C PHE A 53 11.10 -22.98 -20.88
N ASN A 54 12.15 -23.13 -20.06
CA ASN A 54 13.51 -23.33 -20.58
C ASN A 54 13.64 -24.67 -21.34
N ASN A 55 13.05 -25.74 -20.80
CA ASN A 55 13.02 -27.05 -21.45
C ASN A 55 12.01 -27.13 -22.62
N ASN A 56 11.04 -26.21 -22.70
CA ASN A 56 10.01 -26.18 -23.74
C ASN A 56 9.93 -24.80 -24.42
N PRO A 57 10.95 -24.39 -25.21
CA PRO A 57 11.03 -23.04 -25.77
C PRO A 57 9.86 -22.70 -26.71
N SER A 58 9.28 -23.70 -27.37
CA SER A 58 8.14 -23.53 -28.28
C SER A 58 6.88 -23.03 -27.57
N LEU A 59 6.73 -23.30 -26.27
CA LEU A 59 5.57 -22.88 -25.45
C LEU A 59 5.83 -21.60 -24.66
N ALA A 60 7.05 -21.07 -24.69
CA ALA A 60 7.46 -19.94 -23.85
C ALA A 60 7.04 -18.55 -24.38
N GLY A 61 6.41 -18.47 -25.57
CA GLY A 61 6.13 -17.20 -26.24
C GLY A 61 5.35 -16.18 -25.40
N ALA A 62 4.28 -16.61 -24.73
CA ALA A 62 3.44 -15.75 -23.91
C ALA A 62 4.15 -15.28 -22.62
N VAL A 63 4.93 -16.15 -21.99
CA VAL A 63 5.67 -15.88 -20.75
C VAL A 63 6.90 -15.00 -21.00
N ASN A 64 7.57 -15.18 -22.15
CA ASN A 64 8.70 -14.34 -22.56
C ASN A 64 8.27 -12.88 -22.82
N GLN A 65 7.06 -12.68 -23.37
CA GLN A 65 6.48 -11.34 -23.52
C GLN A 65 6.11 -10.73 -22.16
N ASN A 66 5.45 -11.52 -21.31
CA ASN A 66 5.08 -11.08 -19.97
C ASN A 66 5.18 -12.22 -18.95
N ALA A 67 6.20 -12.14 -18.10
CA ALA A 67 6.45 -13.13 -17.05
C ALA A 67 5.31 -13.24 -16.03
N GLU A 68 4.45 -12.22 -15.90
CA GLU A 68 3.27 -12.27 -15.02
C GLU A 68 2.23 -13.30 -15.49
N ARG A 69 2.31 -13.78 -16.74
CA ARG A 69 1.43 -14.82 -17.29
C ARG A 69 1.82 -16.25 -16.90
N VAL A 70 2.97 -16.45 -16.26
CA VAL A 70 3.54 -17.79 -15.97
C VAL A 70 2.54 -18.72 -15.27
N PHE A 71 1.78 -18.22 -14.29
CA PHE A 71 0.80 -19.03 -13.58
C PHE A 71 -0.34 -19.48 -14.50
N ILE A 72 -0.85 -18.57 -15.34
CA ILE A 72 -1.98 -18.82 -16.24
C ILE A 72 -1.60 -19.90 -17.26
N GLU A 73 -0.42 -19.75 -17.88
CA GLU A 73 0.08 -20.69 -18.88
C GLU A 73 0.34 -22.07 -18.27
N LEU A 74 1.03 -22.13 -17.11
CA LEU A 74 1.24 -23.40 -16.41
C LEU A 74 -0.08 -24.07 -16.00
N ALA A 75 -1.06 -23.30 -15.54
CA ALA A 75 -2.35 -23.85 -15.14
C ALA A 75 -3.10 -24.50 -16.33
N GLN A 76 -3.00 -23.91 -17.52
CA GLN A 76 -3.61 -24.46 -18.74
C GLN A 76 -2.88 -25.68 -19.28
N ILE A 77 -1.55 -25.75 -19.10
CA ILE A 77 -0.73 -26.86 -19.60
C ILE A 77 -0.77 -28.07 -18.66
N LEU A 78 -0.68 -27.85 -17.34
CA LEU A 78 -0.55 -28.94 -16.36
C LEU A 78 -1.90 -29.55 -15.94
N PHE A 79 -2.98 -28.78 -16.01
CA PHE A 79 -4.29 -29.25 -15.56
C PHE A 79 -5.24 -29.51 -16.72
N ASN A 80 -6.22 -30.40 -16.48
CA ASN A 80 -7.32 -30.60 -17.40
C ASN A 80 -8.15 -29.30 -17.56
N PRO A 81 -8.72 -29.01 -18.75
CA PRO A 81 -9.52 -27.80 -19.01
C PRO A 81 -10.57 -27.45 -17.94
N TRP A 82 -11.21 -28.44 -17.33
CA TRP A 82 -12.19 -28.19 -16.26
C TRP A 82 -11.56 -27.57 -15.01
N ILE A 83 -10.42 -28.10 -14.58
CA ILE A 83 -9.69 -27.61 -13.40
C ILE A 83 -9.03 -26.27 -13.72
N ALA A 84 -8.43 -26.13 -14.90
CA ALA A 84 -7.86 -24.87 -15.36
C ALA A 84 -8.93 -23.76 -15.37
N GLY A 85 -10.14 -24.05 -15.87
CA GLY A 85 -11.27 -23.10 -15.85
C GLY A 85 -11.65 -22.65 -14.43
N ILE A 86 -11.69 -23.57 -13.45
CA ILE A 86 -11.95 -23.24 -12.05
C ILE A 86 -10.83 -22.35 -11.48
N LEU A 87 -9.57 -22.67 -11.74
CA LEU A 87 -8.42 -21.89 -11.25
C LEU A 87 -8.41 -20.47 -11.81
N LEU A 88 -8.66 -20.31 -13.12
CA LEU A 88 -8.71 -19.00 -13.76
C LEU A 88 -9.91 -18.18 -13.26
N SER A 89 -11.05 -18.83 -13.03
CA SER A 89 -12.23 -18.19 -12.42
C SER A 89 -11.94 -17.72 -11.00
N ALA A 90 -11.21 -18.51 -10.20
CA ALA A 90 -10.83 -18.15 -8.84
C ALA A 90 -9.91 -16.92 -8.80
N ILE A 91 -8.94 -16.83 -9.71
CA ILE A 91 -8.08 -15.64 -9.83
C ILE A 91 -8.91 -14.42 -10.24
N LEU A 92 -9.79 -14.57 -11.22
CA LEU A 92 -10.65 -13.47 -11.66
C LEU A 92 -11.54 -12.97 -10.51
N ALA A 93 -12.14 -13.89 -9.74
CA ALA A 93 -12.93 -13.56 -8.57
C ALA A 93 -12.12 -12.83 -7.49
N ALA A 94 -10.90 -13.27 -7.21
CA ALA A 94 -10.00 -12.64 -6.24
C ALA A 94 -9.57 -11.22 -6.67
N VAL A 95 -9.30 -11.02 -7.97
CA VAL A 95 -8.99 -9.71 -8.53
C VAL A 95 -10.22 -8.79 -8.45
N MET A 96 -11.42 -9.28 -8.80
CA MET A 96 -12.65 -8.50 -8.77
C MET A 96 -13.03 -8.04 -7.37
N SER A 97 -12.83 -8.87 -6.34
CA SER A 97 -13.10 -8.48 -4.94
C SER A 97 -12.16 -7.37 -4.47
N THR A 98 -10.90 -7.43 -4.88
CA THR A 98 -9.89 -6.41 -4.55
C THR A 98 -10.14 -5.10 -5.31
N LEU A 99 -10.40 -5.19 -6.62
CA LEU A 99 -10.71 -4.04 -7.47
C LEU A 99 -11.93 -3.27 -6.97
N SER A 100 -13.01 -3.98 -6.63
CA SER A 100 -14.24 -3.36 -6.14
C SER A 100 -14.00 -2.54 -4.86
N CYS A 101 -13.27 -3.10 -3.90
CA CYS A 101 -12.90 -2.40 -2.68
C CYS A 101 -11.99 -1.19 -2.95
N GLN A 102 -11.00 -1.32 -3.84
CA GLN A 102 -10.07 -0.23 -4.12
C GLN A 102 -10.75 0.92 -4.86
N LEU A 103 -11.62 0.62 -5.83
CA LEU A 103 -12.43 1.63 -6.54
C LEU A 103 -13.36 2.37 -5.57
N LEU A 104 -14.01 1.64 -4.66
CA LEU A 104 -14.88 2.22 -3.65
C LEU A 104 -14.09 3.16 -2.71
N VAL A 105 -12.92 2.74 -2.22
CA VAL A 105 -12.08 3.55 -1.34
C VAL A 105 -11.59 4.82 -2.05
N CYS A 106 -11.09 4.70 -3.30
CA CYS A 106 -10.67 5.86 -4.08
C CYS A 106 -11.83 6.84 -4.33
N SER A 107 -13.00 6.31 -4.71
CA SER A 107 -14.19 7.12 -4.91
C SER A 107 -14.64 7.82 -3.63
N SER A 108 -14.62 7.12 -2.50
CA SER A 108 -14.99 7.68 -1.20
C SER A 108 -14.05 8.81 -0.79
N ALA A 109 -12.73 8.62 -0.95
CA ALA A 109 -11.74 9.65 -0.69
C ALA A 109 -11.95 10.89 -1.56
N ILE A 110 -12.21 10.72 -2.86
CA ILE A 110 -12.50 11.87 -3.75
C ILE A 110 -13.81 12.57 -3.34
N THR A 111 -14.82 11.82 -2.92
CA THR A 111 -16.14 12.38 -2.60
C THR A 111 -16.17 13.08 -1.23
N GLU A 112 -15.62 12.47 -0.20
CA GLU A 112 -15.62 13.03 1.16
C GLU A 112 -14.45 14.02 1.37
N ASP A 113 -13.23 13.66 0.95
CA ASP A 113 -12.03 14.45 1.25
C ASP A 113 -11.80 15.60 0.26
N LEU A 114 -12.26 15.46 -0.99
CA LEU A 114 -12.11 16.52 -2.00
C LEU A 114 -13.43 17.26 -2.25
N TYR A 115 -14.48 16.54 -2.65
CA TYR A 115 -15.74 17.17 -3.06
C TYR A 115 -16.45 17.83 -1.89
N LYS A 116 -16.71 17.10 -0.80
CA LYS A 116 -17.39 17.68 0.37
C LYS A 116 -16.51 18.69 1.10
N ALA A 117 -15.24 18.38 1.34
CA ALA A 117 -14.37 19.27 2.13
C ALA A 117 -14.06 20.61 1.42
N PHE A 118 -13.84 20.61 0.09
CA PHE A 118 -13.38 21.80 -0.64
C PHE A 118 -14.43 22.42 -1.59
N LEU A 119 -15.24 21.61 -2.29
CA LEU A 119 -16.18 22.12 -3.30
C LEU A 119 -17.57 22.43 -2.71
N ARG A 120 -18.16 21.50 -1.95
CA ARG A 120 -19.52 21.62 -1.45
C ARG A 120 -19.69 21.06 -0.02
N LYS A 121 -19.32 21.88 0.97
CA LYS A 121 -19.33 21.55 2.41
C LYS A 121 -20.69 21.09 2.97
N ASN A 122 -21.79 21.55 2.36
CA ASN A 122 -23.16 21.21 2.78
C ASN A 122 -23.85 20.21 1.83
N ALA A 123 -23.09 19.39 1.10
CA ALA A 123 -23.67 18.38 0.22
C ALA A 123 -24.49 17.35 1.04
N GLY A 124 -25.71 17.05 0.57
CA GLY A 124 -26.58 16.08 1.23
C GLY A 124 -26.16 14.63 0.97
N GLN A 125 -26.59 13.69 1.82
CA GLN A 125 -26.21 12.28 1.70
C GLN A 125 -26.55 11.66 0.33
N LYS A 126 -27.72 12.00 -0.24
CA LYS A 126 -28.12 11.49 -1.57
C LYS A 126 -27.21 12.00 -2.68
N GLU A 127 -26.75 13.24 -2.58
CA GLU A 127 -25.84 13.84 -3.54
C GLU A 127 -24.46 13.18 -3.46
N LEU A 128 -23.93 12.98 -2.25
CA LEU A 128 -22.65 12.31 -2.03
C LEU A 128 -22.64 10.89 -2.61
N VAL A 129 -23.73 10.13 -2.45
CA VAL A 129 -23.83 8.78 -3.03
C VAL A 129 -23.79 8.81 -4.56
N TRP A 130 -24.47 9.76 -5.19
CA TRP A 130 -24.46 9.90 -6.65
C TRP A 130 -23.10 10.36 -7.18
N VAL A 131 -22.49 11.34 -6.51
CA VAL A 131 -21.12 11.80 -6.82
C VAL A 131 -20.15 10.63 -6.68
N GLY A 132 -20.23 9.85 -5.61
CA GLY A 132 -19.43 8.65 -5.43
C GLY A 132 -19.58 7.65 -6.59
N ARG A 133 -20.81 7.32 -6.99
CA ARG A 133 -21.03 6.42 -8.15
C ARG A 133 -20.39 6.95 -9.43
N MET A 134 -20.48 8.26 -9.68
CA MET A 134 -19.80 8.89 -10.82
C MET A 134 -18.27 8.85 -10.69
N MET A 135 -17.73 9.05 -9.49
CA MET A 135 -16.29 8.97 -9.25
C MET A 135 -15.76 7.55 -9.43
N VAL A 136 -16.51 6.50 -9.04
CA VAL A 136 -16.16 5.11 -9.37
C VAL A 136 -16.02 4.93 -10.88
N LEU A 137 -16.97 5.43 -11.67
CA LEU A 137 -16.92 5.33 -13.13
C LEU A 137 -15.68 6.06 -13.70
N VAL A 138 -15.42 7.29 -13.24
CA VAL A 138 -14.26 8.08 -13.68
C VAL A 138 -12.95 7.37 -13.35
N VAL A 139 -12.79 6.89 -12.12
CA VAL A 139 -11.58 6.17 -11.70
C VAL A 139 -11.40 4.88 -12.50
N ALA A 140 -12.49 4.15 -12.77
CA ALA A 140 -12.45 2.95 -13.61
C ALA A 140 -12.00 3.25 -15.04
N LEU A 141 -12.51 4.33 -15.67
CA LEU A 141 -12.08 4.75 -17.00
C LEU A 141 -10.60 5.12 -17.05
N VAL A 142 -10.11 5.85 -16.05
CA VAL A 142 -8.67 6.18 -15.95
C VAL A 142 -7.83 4.91 -15.77
N ALA A 143 -8.27 3.97 -14.92
CA ALA A 143 -7.57 2.71 -14.73
C ALA A 143 -7.50 1.88 -16.03
N ILE A 144 -8.59 1.81 -16.79
CA ILE A 144 -8.64 1.15 -18.11
C ILE A 144 -7.68 1.83 -19.10
N ALA A 145 -7.66 3.17 -19.15
CA ALA A 145 -6.76 3.91 -20.02
C ALA A 145 -5.27 3.65 -19.68
N LEU A 146 -4.92 3.56 -18.39
CA LEU A 146 -3.55 3.23 -17.97
C LEU A 146 -3.18 1.77 -18.25
N ALA A 147 -4.15 0.85 -18.13
CA ALA A 147 -3.97 -0.57 -18.38
C ALA A 147 -3.90 -0.92 -19.88
N ALA A 148 -4.42 -0.06 -20.77
CA ALA A 148 -4.37 -0.25 -22.21
C ALA A 148 -2.95 -0.14 -22.79
N ASN A 149 -1.99 0.43 -22.05
CA ASN A 149 -0.59 0.48 -22.46
C ASN A 149 0.13 -0.84 -22.08
N PRO A 150 0.53 -1.68 -23.06
CA PRO A 150 1.14 -2.98 -22.79
C PRO A 150 2.55 -2.92 -22.19
N GLU A 151 3.23 -1.76 -22.24
CA GLU A 151 4.55 -1.59 -21.58
C GLU A 151 4.43 -1.42 -20.05
N ASN A 152 3.24 -1.11 -19.55
CA ASN A 152 2.98 -0.98 -18.13
C ASN A 152 2.81 -2.35 -17.47
N ARG A 153 3.91 -2.90 -16.92
CA ARG A 153 3.83 -4.08 -16.06
C ARG A 153 3.13 -3.75 -14.75
N VAL A 154 2.25 -4.63 -14.28
CA VAL A 154 1.50 -4.44 -13.05
C VAL A 154 2.45 -4.25 -11.88
N LEU A 155 3.48 -5.10 -11.78
CA LEU A 155 4.49 -4.99 -10.72
C LEU A 155 5.22 -3.63 -10.75
N GLY A 156 5.50 -3.09 -11.94
CA GLY A 156 6.19 -1.80 -12.09
C GLY A 156 5.35 -0.63 -11.63
N LEU A 157 4.08 -0.56 -12.07
CA LEU A 157 3.14 0.48 -11.65
C LEU A 157 2.92 0.48 -10.14
N VAL A 158 2.66 -0.71 -9.57
CA VAL A 158 2.42 -0.84 -8.12
C VAL A 158 3.67 -0.50 -7.33
N SER A 159 4.85 -0.98 -7.76
CA SER A 159 6.14 -0.68 -7.12
C SER A 159 6.42 0.81 -7.08
N TYR A 160 6.13 1.53 -8.17
CA TYR A 160 6.33 2.96 -8.25
C TYR A 160 5.37 3.74 -7.34
N ALA A 161 4.08 3.39 -7.35
CA ALA A 161 3.11 3.99 -6.42
C ALA A 161 3.50 3.74 -4.96
N TRP A 162 3.95 2.51 -4.65
CA TRP A 162 4.46 2.14 -3.33
C TRP A 162 5.69 2.96 -2.91
N ALA A 163 6.62 3.21 -3.83
CA ALA A 163 7.79 4.03 -3.56
C ALA A 163 7.40 5.47 -3.22
N GLY A 164 6.49 6.07 -3.99
CA GLY A 164 6.02 7.44 -3.77
C GLY A 164 5.32 7.61 -2.42
N PHE A 165 4.31 6.79 -2.13
CA PHE A 165 3.60 6.83 -0.86
C PHE A 165 4.51 6.49 0.32
N GLY A 166 5.34 5.45 0.16
CA GLY A 166 6.30 5.01 1.16
C GLY A 166 7.31 6.08 1.55
N ALA A 167 7.86 6.81 0.57
CA ALA A 167 8.82 7.88 0.82
C ALA A 167 8.17 9.15 1.40
N ALA A 168 6.96 9.49 0.96
CA ALA A 168 6.28 10.71 1.42
C ALA A 168 5.67 10.55 2.82
N PHE A 169 4.94 9.47 3.06
CA PHE A 169 4.20 9.28 4.32
C PHE A 169 4.91 8.38 5.31
N GLY A 170 5.74 7.43 4.85
CA GLY A 170 6.42 6.47 5.72
C GLY A 170 7.27 7.12 6.81
N PRO A 171 8.18 8.05 6.47
CA PRO A 171 8.95 8.80 7.46
C PRO A 171 8.05 9.58 8.43
N VAL A 172 7.02 10.26 7.94
CA VAL A 172 6.12 11.05 8.78
C VAL A 172 5.42 10.20 9.82
N VAL A 173 4.92 9.03 9.42
CA VAL A 173 4.23 8.10 10.33
C VAL A 173 5.19 7.49 11.34
N LEU A 174 6.42 7.16 10.94
CA LEU A 174 7.41 6.65 11.87
C LEU A 174 7.85 7.70 12.89
N PHE A 175 8.17 8.92 12.44
CA PHE A 175 8.58 9.99 13.33
C PHE A 175 7.44 10.50 14.21
N SER A 176 6.18 10.45 13.76
CA SER A 176 5.05 10.87 14.60
C SER A 176 4.85 10.00 15.83
N VAL A 177 5.20 8.71 15.74
CA VAL A 177 5.06 7.74 16.85
C VAL A 177 6.32 7.65 17.69
N MET A 178 7.51 7.83 17.09
CA MET A 178 8.78 7.67 17.80
C MET A 178 9.40 8.97 18.32
N TRP A 179 9.00 10.13 17.79
CA TRP A 179 9.67 11.40 18.07
C TRP A 179 8.71 12.51 18.49
N SER A 180 8.72 12.82 19.79
CA SER A 180 7.87 13.83 20.42
C SER A 180 8.07 15.26 19.92
N ARG A 181 9.19 15.55 19.24
CA ARG A 181 9.54 16.89 18.74
C ARG A 181 9.08 17.17 17.31
N MET A 182 8.45 16.21 16.62
CA MET A 182 8.03 16.42 15.23
C MET A 182 7.02 17.58 15.11
N THR A 183 7.29 18.53 14.23
CA THR A 183 6.38 19.68 14.00
C THR A 183 5.56 19.50 12.73
N ARG A 184 4.45 20.26 12.61
CA ARG A 184 3.60 20.26 11.41
C ARG A 184 4.39 20.64 10.15
N ASN A 185 5.23 21.67 10.24
CA ASN A 185 6.03 22.14 9.12
C ASN A 185 7.15 21.15 8.77
N GLY A 186 7.74 20.49 9.77
CA GLY A 186 8.69 19.41 9.57
C GLY A 186 8.07 18.21 8.84
N ALA A 187 6.87 17.79 9.26
CA ALA A 187 6.12 16.74 8.58
C ALA A 187 5.82 17.10 7.12
N LEU A 188 5.32 18.31 6.85
CA LEU A 188 5.02 18.78 5.50
C LEU A 188 6.27 18.83 4.61
N ALA A 189 7.37 19.39 5.12
CA ALA A 189 8.65 19.44 4.41
C ALA A 189 9.14 18.03 4.07
N GLY A 190 9.06 17.10 5.03
CA GLY A 190 9.37 15.68 4.84
C GLY A 190 8.56 15.03 3.72
N MET A 191 7.24 15.25 3.70
CA MET A 191 6.35 14.71 2.66
C MET A 191 6.75 15.21 1.27
N VAL A 192 6.97 16.51 1.14
CA VAL A 192 7.31 17.15 -0.14
C VAL A 192 8.69 16.68 -0.61
N ILE A 193 9.69 16.68 0.27
CA ILE A 193 11.05 16.23 -0.07
C ILE A 193 11.06 14.76 -0.46
N GLY A 194 10.38 13.89 0.30
CA GLY A 194 10.27 12.46 0.00
C GLY A 194 9.59 12.20 -1.35
N ALA A 195 8.45 12.87 -1.62
CA ALA A 195 7.73 12.74 -2.89
C ALA A 195 8.54 13.24 -4.09
N LEU A 196 9.14 14.43 -3.98
CA LEU A 196 9.97 15.00 -5.05
C LEU A 196 11.20 14.15 -5.32
N THR A 197 11.82 13.60 -4.28
CA THR A 197 12.97 12.70 -4.44
C THR A 197 12.57 11.50 -5.29
N VAL A 198 11.44 10.83 -5.02
CA VAL A 198 11.03 9.66 -5.82
C VAL A 198 10.81 10.02 -7.29
N ILE A 199 10.20 11.17 -7.57
CA ILE A 199 9.94 11.64 -8.94
C ILE A 199 11.25 11.94 -9.68
N VAL A 200 12.15 12.69 -9.04
CA VAL A 200 13.45 13.08 -9.62
C VAL A 200 14.32 11.84 -9.81
N TRP A 201 14.43 10.99 -8.79
CA TRP A 201 15.30 9.82 -8.80
C TRP A 201 14.94 8.83 -9.92
N LYS A 202 13.64 8.68 -10.21
CA LYS A 202 13.17 7.83 -11.30
C LYS A 202 13.65 8.31 -12.68
N GLN A 203 13.77 9.62 -12.90
CA GLN A 203 14.19 10.14 -14.20
C GLN A 203 15.68 10.07 -14.42
N PHE A 204 16.46 10.17 -13.35
CA PHE A 204 17.90 10.26 -13.43
C PHE A 204 18.60 8.90 -13.28
N GLY A 205 17.97 7.91 -12.66
CA GLY A 205 18.42 6.51 -12.67
C GLY A 205 19.83 6.29 -12.10
N TRP A 206 20.37 7.24 -11.34
CA TRP A 206 21.82 7.39 -11.09
C TRP A 206 22.50 6.17 -10.46
N LEU A 207 21.77 5.29 -9.77
CA LEU A 207 22.38 4.19 -9.00
C LEU A 207 21.67 2.83 -9.15
N GLY A 208 20.63 2.70 -10.00
CA GLY A 208 19.81 1.48 -10.05
C GLY A 208 19.13 1.11 -8.71
N LEU A 209 19.19 2.00 -7.73
CA LEU A 209 18.63 1.85 -6.39
C LEU A 209 17.13 2.13 -6.42
N TYR A 210 16.37 1.26 -5.75
CA TYR A 210 14.93 1.42 -5.61
C TYR A 210 14.60 2.77 -4.95
N GLU A 211 13.75 3.56 -5.61
CA GLU A 211 13.56 5.00 -5.38
C GLU A 211 13.00 5.31 -3.98
N ILE A 212 12.38 4.32 -3.33
CA ILE A 212 11.89 4.47 -1.96
C ILE A 212 13.02 4.75 -0.96
N ILE A 213 14.21 4.16 -1.16
CA ILE A 213 15.31 4.24 -0.19
C ILE A 213 15.82 5.68 -0.06
N PRO A 214 16.27 6.34 -1.16
CA PRO A 214 16.67 7.74 -1.10
C PRO A 214 15.51 8.65 -0.71
N GLY A 215 14.29 8.38 -1.21
CA GLY A 215 13.10 9.14 -0.84
C GLY A 215 12.80 9.12 0.66
N PHE A 216 12.92 7.95 1.29
CA PHE A 216 12.73 7.78 2.72
C PHE A 216 13.81 8.50 3.53
N ILE A 217 15.07 8.42 3.09
CA ILE A 217 16.21 9.06 3.77
C ILE A 217 16.08 10.59 3.68
N PHE A 218 15.90 11.15 2.49
CA PHE A 218 15.79 12.60 2.34
C PHE A 218 14.51 13.15 2.96
N GLY A 219 13.39 12.40 2.88
CA GLY A 219 12.17 12.73 3.61
C GLY A 219 12.42 12.78 5.13
N SER A 220 13.10 11.79 5.69
CA SER A 220 13.46 11.75 7.12
C SER A 220 14.37 12.91 7.51
N LEU A 221 15.38 13.23 6.70
CA LEU A 221 16.27 14.38 6.92
C LEU A 221 15.49 15.70 6.88
N GLY A 222 14.57 15.84 5.93
CA GLY A 222 13.65 16.98 5.86
C GLY A 222 12.84 17.13 7.14
N ILE A 223 12.26 16.05 7.65
CA ILE A 223 11.50 16.07 8.91
C ILE A 223 12.38 16.55 10.06
N VAL A 224 13.58 15.99 10.22
CA VAL A 224 14.47 16.33 11.33
C VAL A 224 14.92 17.78 11.24
N VAL A 225 15.44 18.22 10.08
CA VAL A 225 15.96 19.58 9.90
C VAL A 225 14.85 20.61 10.13
N PHE A 226 13.70 20.47 9.46
CA PHE A 226 12.64 21.47 9.57
C PHE A 226 11.92 21.41 10.93
N SER A 227 11.84 20.26 11.60
CA SER A 227 11.29 20.20 12.97
C SER A 227 12.24 20.80 14.02
N LEU A 228 13.56 20.75 13.78
CA LEU A 228 14.55 21.38 14.67
C LEU A 228 14.63 22.89 14.47
N LEU A 229 14.42 23.38 13.25
CA LEU A 229 14.39 24.80 12.90
C LEU A 229 13.08 25.49 13.32
N ASP A 230 11.99 24.74 13.40
CA ASP A 230 10.68 25.25 13.81
C ASP A 230 10.55 25.31 15.35
N LYS A 231 9.51 26.01 15.83
CA LYS A 231 9.20 26.09 17.25
C LYS A 231 8.85 24.72 17.80
N ALA A 232 9.31 24.44 19.02
CA ALA A 232 9.01 23.20 19.70
C ALA A 232 7.49 22.97 19.81
N PRO A 233 7.02 21.70 19.71
CA PRO A 233 5.60 21.38 19.88
C PRO A 233 5.06 21.86 21.22
N SER A 234 3.76 22.19 21.27
CA SER A 234 3.09 22.67 22.48
C SER A 234 3.15 21.65 23.62
N ALA A 235 3.09 22.13 24.86
CA ALA A 235 3.07 21.26 26.05
C ALA A 235 1.94 20.21 25.99
N SER A 236 0.77 20.59 25.46
CA SER A 236 -0.36 19.66 25.26
C SER A 236 -0.05 18.53 24.28
N MET A 237 0.71 18.78 23.22
CA MET A 237 1.12 17.74 22.27
C MET A 237 2.13 16.78 22.89
N GLN A 238 3.09 17.30 23.66
CA GLN A 238 4.09 16.49 24.35
C GLN A 238 3.45 15.62 25.43
N GLN A 239 2.49 16.16 26.18
CA GLN A 239 1.72 15.40 27.16
C GLN A 239 0.93 14.26 26.49
N ARG A 240 0.22 14.54 25.40
CA ARG A 240 -0.51 13.52 24.65
C ARG A 240 0.41 12.41 24.12
N PHE A 241 1.62 12.76 23.68
CA PHE A 241 2.63 11.79 23.27
C PHE A 241 3.06 10.90 24.44
N ALA A 242 3.34 11.50 25.59
CA ALA A 242 3.73 10.77 26.80
C ALA A 242 2.61 9.85 27.32
N GLU A 243 1.35 10.30 27.28
CA GLU A 243 0.19 9.48 27.64
C GLU A 243 0.03 8.27 26.70
N ALA A 244 0.22 8.46 25.40
CA ALA A 244 0.17 7.37 24.42
C ALA A 244 1.29 6.35 24.63
N ASP A 245 2.52 6.82 24.92
CA ASP A 245 3.66 5.96 25.21
C ASP A 245 3.45 5.17 26.51
N ALA A 246 2.93 5.82 27.56
CA ALA A 246 2.58 5.15 28.82
C ALA A 246 1.50 4.07 28.60
N HIS A 247 0.47 4.37 27.79
CA HIS A 247 -0.57 3.39 27.45
C HIS A 247 0.00 2.18 26.70
N TYR A 248 0.92 2.37 25.76
CA TYR A 248 1.53 1.27 25.02
C TYR A 248 2.29 0.28 25.92
N HIS A 249 2.88 0.76 27.02
CA HIS A 249 3.59 -0.04 28.00
C HIS A 249 2.69 -0.70 29.06
N THR A 250 1.36 -0.60 28.92
CA THR A 250 0.44 -1.26 29.85
C THR A 250 0.44 -2.78 29.68
N PRO A 251 0.28 -3.55 30.76
CA PRO A 251 0.16 -5.00 30.68
C PRO A 251 -1.14 -5.42 29.99
N PRO A 252 -1.17 -6.57 29.31
CA PRO A 252 -2.38 -7.06 28.66
C PRO A 252 -3.51 -7.22 29.67
N PRO A 253 -4.76 -6.90 29.30
CA PRO A 253 -5.90 -7.09 30.17
C PRO A 253 -5.96 -8.56 30.61
N VAL A 254 -6.01 -8.79 31.92
CA VAL A 254 -6.17 -10.13 32.48
C VAL A 254 -7.47 -10.70 31.89
N ARG A 255 -7.37 -11.80 31.15
CA ARG A 255 -8.57 -12.54 30.73
C ARG A 255 -9.29 -12.91 32.02
N ALA A 256 -10.44 -12.30 32.28
CA ALA A 256 -11.34 -12.79 33.31
C ALA A 256 -11.58 -14.27 33.00
N THR A 257 -11.09 -15.13 33.88
CA THR A 257 -11.40 -16.55 33.88
C THR A 257 -12.91 -16.65 33.95
N ALA A 258 -13.53 -17.02 32.83
CA ALA A 258 -14.90 -17.47 32.83
C ALA A 258 -14.91 -18.80 33.61
N GLU A 259 -15.39 -18.73 34.85
CA GLU A 259 -15.90 -19.88 35.59
C GLU A 259 -17.16 -20.44 34.91
#